data_AF-A0A8B7UEB6-F1
#
_entry.id   AF-A0A8B7UEB6-F1
#
_cell.length_a   1.000
_cell.length_b   1.000
_cell.length_c   1.000
_cell.angle_alpha   90.00
_cell.angle_beta   90.00
_cell.angle_gamma   90.00
#
_symmetry.space_group_name_H-M   'P 1'
#
loop_
_entity.id
_entity.type
_entity.pdbx_description
1 polymer ?
#
loop_
_entity_poly.entity_id
_entity_poly.type
_entity_poly.pdbx_seq_one_letter_code
_entity_poly.pdbx_strand_id
1 'polypeptide(L)'
;MPGCSIGFSYVKTSEFYRYSRQLRYEVDQALNYFQNVHQQPLLDMKSSRIRSAKPQTTVFRGMIGHSMVNSKILLLKKPRVWWELEGPQVPLRPDCLAIVNNFVFLLGGEELGPDGEFHASSKVFRYDPRQNSWLRMADMSVPRSEFAVGVIGKFIYAVAGRTRDETFYSTERYDITNDKWEFVDPYPVNKYGHEGTVLNNKLFITGGITSSSTSKQVCVFDPSKEGTIEQRTRRTQVVTNCWENKSKMNYARCFHKMISYNGKLYVFGGVCVILRASFESQGCPSTEVYNPETDQWTILASMPIGRSGHGVTVLDKQIMVLGGLCYNGHYSDSILTFDPDENKWKEDEYPRMPCKLDGLQVCNLHFPDYVLDEVRRCN
;
A
#
# COMPACT_ATOMS: atom_id res chain seq x y z
N MET A 1 18.59 6.76 -20.09
CA MET A 1 19.28 5.54 -20.56
C MET A 1 19.29 5.50 -22.09
N PRO A 2 20.34 5.94 -22.79
CA PRO A 2 20.48 5.75 -24.24
C PRO A 2 21.26 4.48 -24.62
N GLY A 3 21.94 3.81 -23.67
CA GLY A 3 22.88 2.72 -23.96
C GLY A 3 22.25 1.33 -24.20
N CYS A 4 21.00 1.11 -23.81
CA CYS A 4 20.39 -0.23 -23.89
C CYS A 4 19.99 -0.60 -25.33
N SER A 5 19.53 0.38 -26.13
CA SER A 5 19.04 0.14 -27.50
C SER A 5 20.13 -0.35 -28.47
N ILE A 6 21.39 0.05 -28.26
CA ILE A 6 22.52 -0.28 -29.16
C ILE A 6 22.98 -1.74 -28.98
N GLY A 7 22.91 -2.29 -27.77
CA GLY A 7 23.24 -3.70 -27.54
C GLY A 7 22.21 -4.69 -28.11
N PHE A 8 20.94 -4.28 -28.15
CA PHE A 8 19.83 -5.17 -28.52
C PHE A 8 19.73 -5.46 -30.02
N SER A 9 20.14 -4.54 -30.89
CA SER A 9 20.19 -4.79 -32.35
C SER A 9 21.27 -5.82 -32.71
N TYR A 10 22.38 -5.85 -31.96
CA TYR A 10 23.50 -6.78 -32.17
C TYR A 10 23.19 -8.20 -31.69
N VAL A 11 22.40 -8.35 -30.62
CA VAL A 11 22.01 -9.67 -30.09
C VAL A 11 21.16 -10.44 -31.10
N LYS A 12 20.25 -9.75 -31.81
CA LYS A 12 19.37 -10.36 -32.84
C LYS A 12 20.10 -10.80 -34.11
N THR A 13 21.31 -10.30 -34.36
CA THR A 13 22.12 -10.65 -35.53
C THR A 13 23.14 -11.76 -35.26
N SER A 14 23.32 -12.18 -34.00
CA SER A 14 24.25 -13.25 -33.61
C SER A 14 23.84 -14.64 -34.14
N GLU A 15 24.82 -15.47 -34.49
CA GLU A 15 24.58 -16.84 -34.96
C GLU A 15 23.83 -17.70 -33.93
N PHE A 16 24.13 -17.52 -32.64
CA PHE A 16 23.45 -18.23 -31.55
C PHE A 16 21.95 -17.94 -31.48
N TYR A 17 21.55 -16.70 -31.75
CA TYR A 17 20.14 -16.32 -31.87
C TYR A 17 19.51 -16.98 -33.11
N ARG A 18 20.23 -17.20 -34.22
CA ARG A 18 19.65 -17.81 -35.44
C ARG A 18 19.37 -19.31 -35.33
N TYR A 19 20.13 -20.08 -34.55
CA TYR A 19 20.02 -21.55 -34.57
C TYR A 19 19.20 -22.18 -33.43
N SER A 20 19.01 -21.51 -32.28
CA SER A 20 18.21 -22.06 -31.16
C SER A 20 16.88 -21.34 -30.98
N ARG A 21 15.77 -22.06 -31.18
CA ARG A 21 14.40 -21.54 -30.96
C ARG A 21 14.16 -21.15 -29.49
N GLN A 22 14.70 -21.93 -28.56
CA GLN A 22 14.55 -21.66 -27.13
C GLN A 22 15.30 -20.39 -26.71
N LEU A 23 16.56 -20.24 -27.15
CA LEU A 23 17.34 -19.05 -26.83
C LEU A 23 16.74 -17.78 -27.44
N ARG A 24 16.22 -17.86 -28.68
CA ARG A 24 15.47 -16.73 -29.26
C ARG A 24 14.31 -16.31 -28.39
N TYR A 25 13.50 -17.29 -27.98
CA TYR A 25 12.34 -17.03 -27.14
C TYR A 25 12.75 -16.36 -25.83
N GLU A 26 13.75 -16.88 -25.12
CA GLU A 26 14.23 -16.29 -23.85
C GLU A 26 14.78 -14.87 -24.04
N VAL A 27 15.54 -14.64 -25.12
CA VAL A 27 16.07 -13.32 -25.45
C VAL A 27 14.95 -12.34 -25.80
N ASP A 28 13.96 -12.73 -26.61
CA ASP A 28 12.83 -11.88 -26.97
C ASP A 28 11.98 -11.51 -25.75
N GLN A 29 11.77 -12.46 -24.82
CA GLN A 29 11.10 -12.19 -23.55
C GLN A 29 11.88 -11.18 -22.70
N ALA A 30 13.20 -11.34 -22.59
CA ALA A 30 14.06 -10.39 -21.87
C ALA A 30 14.04 -9.00 -22.52
N LEU A 31 14.12 -8.94 -23.85
CA LEU A 31 14.02 -7.69 -24.61
C LEU A 31 12.69 -6.99 -24.35
N ASN A 32 11.59 -7.73 -24.43
CA ASN A 32 10.25 -7.20 -24.18
C ASN A 32 10.13 -6.64 -22.74
N TYR A 33 10.73 -7.33 -21.75
CA TYR A 33 10.77 -6.89 -20.35
C TYR A 33 11.54 -5.56 -20.17
N PHE A 34 12.67 -5.39 -20.85
CA PHE A 34 13.47 -4.16 -20.73
C PHE A 34 12.96 -3.00 -21.58
N GLN A 35 12.25 -3.28 -22.67
CA GLN A 35 11.63 -2.25 -23.51
C GLN A 35 10.34 -1.71 -22.90
N ASN A 36 9.53 -2.57 -22.26
CA ASN A 36 8.26 -2.17 -21.65
C ASN A 36 8.41 -2.00 -20.14
N VAL A 37 9.17 -0.98 -19.73
CA VAL A 37 9.55 -0.76 -18.32
C VAL A 37 8.34 -0.68 -17.39
N HIS A 38 7.28 0.02 -17.78
CA HIS A 38 6.05 0.16 -16.98
C HIS A 38 5.34 -1.19 -16.77
N GLN A 39 5.43 -2.11 -17.73
CA GLN A 39 4.78 -3.43 -17.71
C GLN A 39 5.55 -4.50 -16.93
N GLN A 40 6.81 -4.27 -16.58
CA GLN A 40 7.62 -5.21 -15.79
C GLN A 40 6.91 -5.81 -14.56
N PRO A 41 6.08 -5.07 -13.80
CA PRO A 41 5.36 -5.63 -12.66
C PRO A 41 4.29 -6.66 -13.06
N LEU A 42 3.85 -6.69 -14.31
CA LEU A 42 2.89 -7.67 -14.82
C LEU A 42 3.57 -8.91 -15.43
N LEU A 43 4.88 -8.83 -15.70
CA LEU A 43 5.65 -9.87 -16.36
C LEU A 43 6.27 -10.83 -15.34
N ASP A 44 5.47 -11.78 -14.85
CA ASP A 44 5.94 -12.84 -13.96
C ASP A 44 6.55 -14.01 -14.75
N MET A 45 7.84 -13.91 -15.06
CA MET A 45 8.61 -14.95 -15.72
C MET A 45 9.60 -15.55 -14.73
N LYS A 46 9.86 -16.86 -14.83
CA LYS A 46 10.88 -17.51 -13.99
C LYS A 46 12.25 -16.81 -14.09
N SER A 47 12.58 -16.26 -15.25
CA SER A 47 13.81 -15.50 -15.51
C SER A 47 13.82 -14.08 -14.96
N SER A 48 12.66 -13.44 -14.74
CA SER A 48 12.56 -12.07 -14.21
C SER A 48 12.45 -12.03 -12.68
N ARG A 49 12.12 -13.16 -12.03
CA ARG A 49 12.06 -13.27 -10.57
C ARG A 49 13.42 -13.02 -9.93
N ILE A 50 13.41 -12.23 -8.86
CA ILE A 50 14.61 -11.96 -8.06
C ILE A 50 15.05 -13.27 -7.40
N ARG A 51 16.32 -13.63 -7.62
CA ARG A 51 16.96 -14.74 -6.89
C ARG A 51 17.21 -14.26 -5.47
N SER A 52 16.33 -14.64 -4.56
CA SER A 52 16.37 -14.28 -3.15
C SER A 52 15.76 -15.42 -2.33
N ALA A 53 16.47 -15.87 -1.31
CA ALA A 53 16.03 -17.02 -0.53
C ALA A 53 14.77 -16.72 0.30
N LYS A 54 14.65 -15.50 0.84
CA LYS A 54 13.53 -15.07 1.70
C LYS A 54 13.22 -13.59 1.50
N PRO A 55 11.93 -13.20 1.54
CA PRO A 55 11.58 -11.79 1.57
C PRO A 55 12.04 -11.15 2.89
N GLN A 56 12.32 -9.86 2.84
CA GLN A 56 12.67 -9.03 3.99
C GLN A 56 11.50 -8.10 4.31
N THR A 57 11.13 -8.02 5.59
CA THR A 57 10.19 -6.99 6.04
C THR A 57 10.86 -5.65 5.87
N THR A 58 10.25 -4.82 5.04
CA THR A 58 10.78 -3.58 4.52
C THR A 58 9.88 -2.45 4.97
N VAL A 59 10.48 -1.46 5.62
CA VAL A 59 9.81 -0.21 5.99
C VAL A 59 10.22 0.83 4.98
N PHE A 60 9.23 1.30 4.22
CA PHE A 60 9.39 2.44 3.34
C PHE A 60 9.02 3.70 4.10
N ARG A 61 9.99 4.61 4.16
CA ARG A 61 9.78 5.99 4.57
C ARG A 61 9.18 6.06 5.99
N GLY A 62 8.14 6.85 6.19
CA GLY A 62 7.62 7.24 7.50
C GLY A 62 8.11 8.63 7.91
N MET A 63 7.37 9.27 8.79
CA MET A 63 7.66 10.59 9.32
C MET A 63 8.40 10.44 10.66
N ILE A 64 9.45 11.21 10.84
CA ILE A 64 10.17 11.37 12.11
C ILE A 64 9.60 12.62 12.76
N GLY A 65 8.75 12.42 13.76
CA GLY A 65 7.93 13.51 14.30
C GLY A 65 6.96 14.04 13.23
N HIS A 66 6.76 15.36 13.17
CA HIS A 66 5.83 15.97 12.22
C HIS A 66 6.50 16.63 11.00
N SER A 67 7.84 16.64 10.93
CA SER A 67 8.56 17.51 10.00
C SER A 67 9.36 16.77 8.95
N MET A 68 10.05 15.69 9.33
CA MET A 68 11.06 15.04 8.49
C MET A 68 10.58 13.70 7.95
N VAL A 69 10.76 13.48 6.65
CA VAL A 69 10.56 12.15 6.06
C VAL A 69 11.82 11.32 6.28
N ASN A 70 11.67 10.10 6.76
CA ASN A 70 12.75 9.12 6.77
C ASN A 70 13.20 8.83 5.32
N SER A 71 14.47 9.10 5.06
CA SER A 71 15.10 8.96 3.74
C SER A 71 15.61 7.54 3.45
N LYS A 72 15.70 6.69 4.49
CA LYS A 72 16.27 5.34 4.41
C LYS A 72 15.19 4.28 4.25
N ILE A 73 15.53 3.19 3.57
CA ILE A 73 14.73 1.96 3.55
C ILE A 73 15.24 1.08 4.69
N LEU A 74 14.37 0.72 5.64
CA LEU A 74 14.75 -0.15 6.76
C LEU A 74 14.35 -1.59 6.45
N LEU A 75 15.25 -2.53 6.74
CA LEU A 75 15.10 -3.95 6.46
C LEU A 75 15.28 -4.76 7.73
N LEU A 76 14.26 -5.52 8.10
CA LEU A 76 14.35 -6.49 9.19
C LEU A 76 14.78 -7.84 8.62
N LYS A 77 16.05 -8.21 8.84
CA LYS A 77 16.66 -9.45 8.35
C LYS A 77 16.72 -10.51 9.44
N LYS A 78 16.69 -11.80 9.10
CA LYS A 78 16.94 -12.90 10.06
C LYS A 78 18.39 -12.85 10.57
N PRO A 79 18.68 -13.08 11.86
CA PRO A 79 17.78 -13.51 12.93
C PRO A 79 17.13 -12.35 13.73
N ARG A 80 16.42 -11.43 13.07
CA ARG A 80 15.76 -10.24 13.63
C ARG A 80 16.77 -9.14 13.96
N VAL A 81 17.42 -8.61 12.92
CA VAL A 81 18.35 -7.49 12.99
C VAL A 81 17.93 -6.43 11.98
N TRP A 82 17.99 -5.17 12.37
CA TRP A 82 17.69 -4.03 11.50
C TRP A 82 18.91 -3.63 10.66
N TRP A 83 18.63 -3.38 9.39
CA TRP A 83 19.57 -2.88 8.41
C TRP A 83 18.95 -1.71 7.68
N GLU A 84 19.78 -0.87 7.11
CA GLU A 84 19.39 0.29 6.33
C GLU A 84 20.00 0.23 4.94
N LEU A 85 19.19 0.59 3.97
CA LEU A 85 19.58 0.83 2.59
C LEU A 85 19.35 2.30 2.29
N GLU A 86 20.38 2.97 1.78
CA GLU A 86 20.24 4.32 1.24
C GLU A 86 19.37 4.25 -0.03
N GLY A 87 18.19 4.87 0.02
CA GLY A 87 17.25 4.90 -1.08
C GLY A 87 17.35 6.20 -1.88
N PRO A 88 16.99 6.18 -3.17
CA PRO A 88 16.83 7.43 -3.92
C PRO A 88 15.72 8.26 -3.29
N GLN A 89 15.96 9.56 -3.18
CA GLN A 89 15.02 10.48 -2.54
C GLN A 89 13.86 10.79 -3.47
N VAL A 90 12.67 10.87 -2.89
CA VAL A 90 11.42 11.26 -3.56
C VAL A 90 10.76 12.35 -2.71
N PRO A 91 10.23 13.44 -3.29
CA PRO A 91 9.81 14.63 -2.53
C PRO A 91 8.41 14.51 -1.89
N LEU A 92 7.99 13.30 -1.52
CA LEU A 92 6.65 13.02 -0.98
C LEU A 92 6.69 12.65 0.50
N ARG A 93 5.75 13.14 1.30
CA ARG A 93 5.35 12.48 2.55
C ARG A 93 4.47 11.30 2.18
N PRO A 94 4.87 10.08 2.54
CA PRO A 94 4.17 8.88 2.09
C PRO A 94 2.79 8.79 2.74
N ASP A 95 1.83 8.30 1.97
CA ASP A 95 0.49 8.04 2.46
C ASP A 95 0.01 6.64 2.06
N CYS A 96 0.12 6.30 0.77
CA CYS A 96 -0.29 4.99 0.26
C CYS A 96 0.83 4.25 -0.46
N LEU A 97 0.91 2.94 -0.20
CA LEU A 97 1.80 2.00 -0.87
C LEU A 97 0.99 0.88 -1.54
N ALA A 98 1.30 0.58 -2.80
CA ALA A 98 0.84 -0.63 -3.48
C ALA A 98 2.01 -1.53 -3.84
N ILE A 99 1.78 -2.84 -3.85
CA ILE A 99 2.80 -3.83 -4.25
C ILE A 99 2.26 -4.60 -5.44
N VAL A 100 3.05 -4.67 -6.50
CA VAL A 100 2.74 -5.46 -7.70
C VAL A 100 3.97 -6.29 -8.05
N ASN A 101 3.91 -7.61 -7.84
CA ASN A 101 5.01 -8.55 -8.12
C ASN A 101 6.39 -8.04 -7.70
N ASN A 102 6.54 -7.70 -6.42
CA ASN A 102 7.78 -7.22 -5.80
C ASN A 102 8.26 -5.82 -6.25
N PHE A 103 7.47 -5.11 -7.05
CA PHE A 103 7.62 -3.66 -7.24
C PHE A 103 6.74 -2.92 -6.24
N VAL A 104 7.23 -1.78 -5.78
CA VAL A 104 6.49 -0.91 -4.86
C VAL A 104 6.06 0.33 -5.60
N PHE A 105 4.80 0.69 -5.50
CA PHE A 105 4.25 1.95 -5.97
C PHE A 105 3.98 2.85 -4.77
N LEU A 106 4.54 4.04 -4.78
CA LEU A 106 4.24 5.13 -3.87
C LEU A 106 3.28 6.08 -4.59
N LEU A 107 2.11 6.32 -4.01
CA LEU A 107 1.04 7.08 -4.65
C LEU A 107 0.65 8.28 -3.77
N GLY A 108 0.61 9.46 -4.37
CA GLY A 108 0.13 10.69 -3.74
C GLY A 108 0.83 11.02 -2.42
N GLY A 109 0.03 11.33 -1.40
CA GLY A 109 0.49 11.86 -0.13
C GLY A 109 0.64 13.37 -0.20
N GLU A 110 1.61 13.93 0.50
CA GLU A 110 1.83 15.38 0.53
C GLU A 110 3.21 15.75 0.00
N GLU A 111 3.36 16.92 -0.60
CA GLU A 111 4.66 17.51 -0.94
C GLU A 111 4.76 18.94 -0.45
N LEU A 112 5.98 19.37 -0.15
CA LEU A 112 6.25 20.73 0.25
C LEU A 112 6.11 21.64 -0.97
N GLY A 113 5.15 22.56 -0.92
CA GLY A 113 4.90 23.58 -1.93
C GLY A 113 5.90 24.74 -1.87
N PRO A 114 5.89 25.61 -2.88
CA PRO A 114 6.75 26.80 -2.94
C PRO A 114 6.40 27.84 -1.86
N ASP A 115 5.20 27.76 -1.30
CA ASP A 115 4.72 28.56 -0.17
C ASP A 115 5.25 28.07 1.19
N GLY A 116 5.98 26.95 1.22
CA GLY A 116 6.48 26.33 2.44
C GLY A 116 5.45 25.47 3.18
N GLU A 117 4.28 25.25 2.58
CA GLU A 117 3.20 24.44 3.15
C GLU A 117 3.10 23.08 2.46
N PHE A 118 2.47 22.10 3.13
CA PHE A 118 2.26 20.78 2.55
C PHE A 118 0.96 20.71 1.76
N HIS A 119 1.05 20.23 0.52
CA HIS A 119 -0.06 20.08 -0.41
C HIS A 119 -0.22 18.64 -0.85
N ALA A 120 -1.45 18.17 -1.00
CA ALA A 120 -1.71 16.86 -1.56
C ALA A 120 -1.08 16.74 -2.96
N SER A 121 -0.50 15.59 -3.26
CA SER A 121 0.17 15.33 -4.54
C SER A 121 -0.58 14.29 -5.36
N SER A 122 -0.51 14.40 -6.69
CA SER A 122 -0.99 13.38 -7.63
C SER A 122 0.12 12.44 -8.11
N LYS A 123 1.36 12.68 -7.68
CA LYS A 123 2.55 12.01 -8.22
C LYS A 123 2.60 10.55 -7.84
N VAL A 124 3.10 9.73 -8.76
CA VAL A 124 3.24 8.28 -8.57
C VAL A 124 4.66 7.85 -8.90
N PHE A 125 5.28 7.09 -8.00
CA PHE A 125 6.63 6.57 -8.18
C PHE A 125 6.64 5.05 -8.00
N ARG A 126 7.41 4.35 -8.83
CA ARG A 126 7.60 2.91 -8.74
C ARG A 126 9.04 2.57 -8.38
N TYR A 127 9.25 1.85 -7.28
CA TYR A 127 10.53 1.34 -6.84
C TYR A 127 10.81 -0.06 -7.38
N ASP A 128 12.00 -0.27 -7.93
CA ASP A 128 12.53 -1.59 -8.28
C ASP A 128 13.64 -2.00 -7.28
N PRO A 129 13.40 -3.01 -6.42
CA PRO A 129 14.41 -3.48 -5.47
C PRO A 129 15.63 -4.12 -6.14
N ARG A 130 15.59 -4.43 -7.44
CA ARG A 130 16.77 -4.92 -8.19
C ARG A 130 17.80 -3.82 -8.44
N GLN A 131 17.32 -2.61 -8.64
CA GLN A 131 18.15 -1.47 -9.04
C GLN A 131 18.29 -0.44 -7.93
N ASN A 132 17.58 -0.63 -6.82
CA ASN A 132 17.43 0.36 -5.76
C ASN A 132 17.09 1.75 -6.34
N SER A 133 16.10 1.81 -7.23
CA SER A 133 15.78 3.01 -7.99
C SER A 133 14.27 3.25 -8.06
N TRP A 134 13.89 4.53 -8.06
CA TRP A 134 12.52 4.98 -8.30
C TRP A 134 12.37 5.42 -9.75
N LEU A 135 11.24 5.05 -10.37
CA LEU A 135 10.79 5.50 -11.67
C LEU A 135 9.53 6.36 -11.50
N ARG A 136 9.49 7.54 -12.13
CA ARG A 136 8.27 8.35 -12.19
C ARG A 136 7.27 7.72 -13.15
N MET A 137 6.03 7.58 -12.69
CA MET A 137 4.91 7.03 -13.45
C MET A 137 3.91 8.16 -13.77
N ALA A 138 2.86 7.87 -14.53
CA ALA A 138 1.79 8.82 -14.78
C ALA A 138 1.11 9.26 -13.46
N ASP A 139 0.85 10.56 -13.38
CA ASP A 139 0.21 11.17 -12.23
C ASP A 139 -1.30 10.86 -12.22
N MET A 140 -1.88 10.76 -11.02
CA MET A 140 -3.34 10.70 -10.84
C MET A 140 -3.98 11.97 -11.41
N SER A 141 -5.26 11.89 -11.79
CA SER A 141 -5.98 13.06 -12.32
C SER A 141 -6.26 14.10 -11.22
N VAL A 142 -6.36 13.66 -9.96
CA VAL A 142 -6.57 14.51 -8.79
C VAL A 142 -5.46 14.27 -7.76
N PRO A 143 -4.90 15.32 -7.12
CA PRO A 143 -4.00 15.16 -5.99
C PRO A 143 -4.73 14.58 -4.76
N ARG A 144 -4.08 13.63 -4.07
CA ARG A 144 -4.70 12.90 -2.96
C ARG A 144 -3.73 12.70 -1.80
N SER A 145 -4.18 13.05 -0.59
CA SER A 145 -3.64 12.55 0.67
C SER A 145 -4.73 11.87 1.49
N GLU A 146 -4.31 11.05 2.46
CA GLU A 146 -5.12 10.26 3.37
C GLU A 146 -6.19 9.43 2.64
N PHE A 147 -5.79 8.77 1.55
CA PHE A 147 -6.68 7.96 0.71
C PHE A 147 -6.41 6.46 0.89
N ALA A 148 -7.11 5.61 0.14
CA ALA A 148 -6.88 4.18 0.17
C ALA A 148 -6.50 3.63 -1.21
N VAL A 149 -5.67 2.60 -1.21
CA VAL A 149 -5.19 1.95 -2.43
C VAL A 149 -5.43 0.45 -2.40
N GLY A 150 -5.76 -0.14 -3.55
CA GLY A 150 -5.87 -1.59 -3.74
C GLY A 150 -5.42 -2.04 -5.12
N VAL A 151 -4.78 -3.21 -5.21
CA VAL A 151 -4.34 -3.80 -6.48
C VAL A 151 -5.24 -4.96 -6.86
N ILE A 152 -5.93 -4.87 -8.00
CA ILE A 152 -6.76 -5.96 -8.54
C ILE A 152 -6.35 -6.21 -9.99
N GLY A 153 -5.82 -7.41 -10.26
CA GLY A 153 -5.30 -7.76 -11.57
C GLY A 153 -4.16 -6.82 -11.99
N LYS A 154 -4.31 -6.16 -13.14
CA LYS A 154 -3.32 -5.20 -13.67
C LYS A 154 -3.56 -3.75 -13.22
N PHE A 155 -4.56 -3.51 -12.38
CA PHE A 155 -4.98 -2.17 -12.02
C PHE A 155 -4.65 -1.84 -10.56
N ILE A 156 -4.25 -0.59 -10.32
CA ILE A 156 -4.13 -0.01 -8.97
C ILE A 156 -5.25 1.00 -8.80
N TYR A 157 -6.12 0.81 -7.82
CA TYR A 157 -7.25 1.68 -7.52
C TYR A 157 -6.87 2.66 -6.43
N ALA A 158 -7.16 3.95 -6.62
CA ALA A 158 -7.02 5.02 -5.64
C ALA A 158 -8.42 5.55 -5.29
N VAL A 159 -8.80 5.44 -4.02
CA VAL A 159 -10.17 5.67 -3.55
C VAL A 159 -10.23 6.85 -2.60
N ALA A 160 -11.02 7.86 -2.97
CA ALA A 160 -11.34 9.03 -2.14
C ALA A 160 -10.07 9.75 -1.64
N GLY A 161 -10.10 10.33 -0.44
CA GLY A 161 -9.01 11.13 0.12
C GLY A 161 -9.34 12.61 0.18
N ARG A 162 -8.32 13.43 0.40
CA ARG A 162 -8.48 14.87 0.55
C ARG A 162 -7.33 15.66 -0.07
N THR A 163 -7.60 16.94 -0.26
CA THR A 163 -6.62 18.01 -0.27
C THR A 163 -6.77 18.81 1.02
N ARG A 164 -6.05 19.93 1.13
CA ARG A 164 -6.23 20.87 2.23
C ARG A 164 -7.66 21.44 2.27
N ASP A 165 -8.24 21.68 1.10
CA ASP A 165 -9.48 22.46 0.97
C ASP A 165 -10.72 21.57 0.76
N GLU A 166 -10.54 20.36 0.20
CA GLU A 166 -11.66 19.51 -0.20
C GLU A 166 -11.44 18.04 0.18
N THR A 167 -12.54 17.35 0.47
CA THR A 167 -12.58 15.89 0.61
C THR A 167 -13.34 15.33 -0.57
N PHE A 168 -12.77 14.30 -1.21
CA PHE A 168 -13.31 13.72 -2.43
C PHE A 168 -13.83 12.31 -2.20
N TYR A 169 -14.68 11.89 -3.12
CA TYR A 169 -15.24 10.55 -3.20
C TYR A 169 -14.92 9.89 -4.54
N SER A 170 -14.20 10.58 -5.43
CA SER A 170 -13.80 10.03 -6.72
C SER A 170 -12.89 8.82 -6.53
N THR A 171 -13.07 7.83 -7.41
CA THR A 171 -12.19 6.66 -7.50
C THR A 171 -11.55 6.65 -8.87
N GLU A 172 -10.25 6.44 -8.91
CA GLU A 172 -9.47 6.30 -10.14
C GLU A 172 -8.78 4.95 -10.15
N ARG A 173 -8.59 4.38 -11.33
CA ARG A 173 -7.73 3.20 -11.52
C ARG A 173 -6.58 3.50 -12.46
N TYR A 174 -5.43 2.98 -12.14
CA TYR A 174 -4.21 3.04 -12.93
C TYR A 174 -4.02 1.74 -13.71
N ASP A 175 -4.00 1.84 -15.04
CA ASP A 175 -3.63 0.74 -15.91
C ASP A 175 -2.10 0.66 -16.03
N ILE A 176 -1.50 -0.32 -15.34
CA ILE A 176 -0.04 -0.54 -15.37
C ILE A 176 0.45 -0.84 -16.79
N THR A 177 -0.40 -1.41 -17.65
CA THR A 177 -0.01 -1.73 -19.03
C THR A 177 0.24 -0.48 -19.86
N ASN A 178 -0.59 0.53 -19.67
CA ASN A 178 -0.66 1.73 -20.50
C ASN A 178 -0.10 2.97 -19.81
N ASP A 179 0.35 2.86 -18.56
CA ASP A 179 0.80 3.98 -17.71
C ASP A 179 -0.21 5.13 -17.72
N LYS A 180 -1.48 4.82 -17.41
CA LYS A 180 -2.58 5.79 -17.50
C LYS A 180 -3.60 5.61 -16.40
N TRP A 181 -4.12 6.73 -15.91
CA TRP A 181 -5.25 6.78 -14.98
C TRP A 181 -6.58 7.02 -15.71
N GLU A 182 -7.65 6.45 -15.17
CA GLU A 182 -9.02 6.77 -15.56
C GLU A 182 -9.96 6.72 -14.35
N PHE A 183 -11.03 7.51 -14.40
CA PHE A 183 -12.07 7.47 -13.38
C PHE A 183 -12.94 6.22 -13.54
N VAL A 184 -13.34 5.64 -12.41
CA VAL A 184 -14.33 4.55 -12.31
C VAL A 184 -15.45 4.96 -11.36
N ASP A 185 -16.40 4.05 -11.11
CA ASP A 185 -17.54 4.31 -10.20
C ASP A 185 -17.04 4.95 -8.89
N PRO A 186 -17.54 6.14 -8.54
CA PRO A 186 -17.03 6.88 -7.41
C PRO A 186 -17.48 6.21 -6.10
N TYR A 187 -16.66 6.36 -5.07
CA TYR A 187 -16.97 5.87 -3.73
C TYR A 187 -18.24 6.59 -3.19
N PRO A 188 -19.13 5.95 -2.43
CA PRO A 188 -20.43 6.53 -2.12
C PRO A 188 -20.42 7.74 -1.16
N VAL A 189 -19.30 8.05 -0.50
CA VAL A 189 -19.24 9.08 0.56
C VAL A 189 -17.90 9.82 0.56
N ASN A 190 -17.90 11.16 0.64
CA ASN A 190 -16.67 11.93 0.88
C ASN A 190 -15.96 11.46 2.16
N LYS A 191 -14.71 10.99 2.01
CA LYS A 191 -13.99 10.35 3.10
C LYS A 191 -12.48 10.41 2.92
N TYR A 192 -11.78 10.52 4.03
CA TYR A 192 -10.33 10.45 4.12
C TYR A 192 -9.89 9.72 5.39
N GLY A 193 -8.62 9.35 5.50
CA GLY A 193 -8.06 8.61 6.64
C GLY A 193 -8.69 7.22 6.83
N HIS A 194 -9.34 6.69 5.80
CA HIS A 194 -9.82 5.31 5.72
C HIS A 194 -8.70 4.39 5.27
N GLU A 195 -8.92 3.09 5.43
CA GLU A 195 -7.98 2.07 4.96
C GLU A 195 -8.61 1.16 3.93
N GLY A 196 -7.79 0.71 3.00
CA GLY A 196 -8.18 -0.20 1.92
C GLY A 196 -7.30 -1.42 1.84
N THR A 197 -7.91 -2.58 1.57
CA THR A 197 -7.16 -3.79 1.25
C THR A 197 -7.95 -4.68 0.31
N VAL A 198 -7.26 -5.54 -0.41
CA VAL A 198 -7.87 -6.47 -1.37
C VAL A 198 -8.03 -7.84 -0.75
N LEU A 199 -9.22 -8.40 -0.92
CA LEU A 199 -9.57 -9.76 -0.54
C LEU A 199 -10.50 -10.34 -1.61
N ASN A 200 -10.21 -11.55 -2.10
CA ASN A 200 -11.01 -12.24 -3.12
C ASN A 200 -11.28 -11.38 -4.37
N ASN A 201 -10.26 -10.68 -4.88
CA ASN A 201 -10.33 -9.75 -6.01
C ASN A 201 -11.31 -8.58 -5.85
N LYS A 202 -11.67 -8.23 -4.61
CA LYS A 202 -12.50 -7.07 -4.28
C LYS A 202 -11.75 -6.15 -3.35
N LEU A 203 -11.95 -4.84 -3.50
CA LEU A 203 -11.33 -3.82 -2.67
C LEU A 203 -12.27 -3.44 -1.54
N PHE A 204 -11.89 -3.75 -0.31
CA PHE A 204 -12.63 -3.37 0.88
C PHE A 204 -12.08 -2.06 1.42
N ILE A 205 -12.97 -1.15 1.78
CA ILE A 205 -12.67 0.15 2.41
C ILE A 205 -13.35 0.21 3.76
N THR A 206 -12.60 0.54 4.81
CA THR A 206 -13.12 0.58 6.19
C THR A 206 -12.83 1.91 6.87
N GLY A 207 -13.77 2.31 7.74
CA GLY A 207 -13.58 3.44 8.65
C GLY A 207 -13.51 4.79 7.95
N GLY A 208 -12.54 5.61 8.35
CA GLY A 208 -12.27 6.95 7.83
C GLY A 208 -13.06 8.06 8.51
N ILE A 209 -12.73 9.30 8.16
CA ILE A 209 -13.37 10.53 8.65
C ILE A 209 -14.35 11.02 7.59
N THR A 210 -15.55 11.37 8.05
CA THR A 210 -16.56 12.08 7.26
C THR A 210 -16.78 13.48 7.84
N SER A 211 -17.66 14.29 7.25
CA SER A 211 -17.95 15.66 7.71
C SER A 211 -18.50 15.80 9.15
N SER A 212 -18.69 14.71 9.88
CA SER A 212 -19.27 14.71 11.23
C SER A 212 -18.42 13.97 12.26
N SER A 213 -17.85 12.82 11.89
CA SER A 213 -17.12 11.93 12.80
C SER A 213 -16.39 10.84 12.02
N THR A 214 -15.59 10.06 12.74
CA THR A 214 -15.07 8.78 12.28
C THR A 214 -16.20 7.78 12.01
N SER A 215 -16.04 6.95 10.99
CA SER A 215 -17.06 6.04 10.51
C SER A 215 -16.81 4.60 10.94
N LYS A 216 -17.90 3.81 11.03
CA LYS A 216 -17.87 2.33 11.14
C LYS A 216 -18.10 1.65 9.80
N GLN A 217 -18.33 2.43 8.75
CA GLN A 217 -18.79 1.93 7.45
C GLN A 217 -17.74 1.05 6.80
N VAL A 218 -18.23 0.00 6.16
CA VAL A 218 -17.47 -0.90 5.31
C VAL A 218 -18.13 -0.89 3.94
N CYS A 219 -17.34 -0.59 2.92
CA CYS A 219 -17.79 -0.70 1.53
C CYS A 219 -16.85 -1.63 0.78
N VAL A 220 -17.38 -2.38 -0.16
CA VAL A 220 -16.60 -3.23 -1.05
C VAL A 220 -16.80 -2.78 -2.49
N PHE A 221 -15.72 -2.65 -3.22
CA PHE A 221 -15.70 -2.43 -4.66
C PHE A 221 -15.43 -3.74 -5.38
N ASP A 222 -16.33 -4.08 -6.30
CA ASP A 222 -16.25 -5.28 -7.13
C ASP A 222 -16.16 -4.88 -8.61
N PRO A 223 -14.94 -4.85 -9.20
CA PRO A 223 -14.77 -4.45 -10.59
C PRO A 223 -15.44 -5.42 -11.58
N SER A 224 -15.78 -6.64 -11.17
CA SER A 224 -16.49 -7.58 -12.04
C SER A 224 -17.93 -7.14 -12.35
N LYS A 225 -18.47 -6.22 -11.56
CA LYS A 225 -19.80 -5.63 -11.79
C LYS A 225 -19.79 -4.51 -12.83
N GLU A 226 -18.61 -3.97 -13.21
CA GLU A 226 -18.52 -2.90 -14.21
C GLU A 226 -19.18 -3.32 -15.54
N GLY A 227 -20.00 -2.43 -16.13
CA GLY A 227 -20.80 -2.74 -17.32
C GLY A 227 -22.05 -3.60 -17.13
N THR A 228 -22.37 -4.05 -15.91
CA THR A 228 -23.60 -4.83 -15.61
C THR A 228 -24.82 -3.92 -15.41
N ILE A 229 -25.92 -4.16 -16.13
CA ILE A 229 -27.12 -3.32 -16.06
C ILE A 229 -27.92 -3.64 -14.80
N GLU A 230 -27.88 -2.75 -13.81
CA GLU A 230 -28.87 -2.72 -12.73
C GLU A 230 -29.90 -1.61 -13.03
N GLN A 231 -31.13 -2.02 -13.35
CA GLN A 231 -32.32 -1.21 -13.62
C GLN A 231 -32.54 -0.72 -15.07
N ARG A 232 -33.60 -1.28 -15.67
CA ARG A 232 -34.16 -0.91 -16.98
C ARG A 232 -35.28 0.12 -16.79
N THR A 233 -34.95 1.37 -16.46
CA THR A 233 -35.92 2.48 -16.62
C THR A 233 -35.82 3.04 -18.03
N ARG A 234 -36.95 3.49 -18.60
CA ARG A 234 -37.16 3.80 -20.03
C ARG A 234 -36.33 4.98 -20.60
N ARG A 235 -35.30 5.45 -19.88
CA ARG A 235 -34.32 6.47 -20.30
C ARG A 235 -32.94 6.07 -19.77
N THR A 236 -32.20 5.26 -20.52
CA THR A 236 -31.01 4.52 -20.03
C THR A 236 -29.71 5.31 -20.17
N GLN A 237 -29.22 5.87 -19.06
CA GLN A 237 -27.79 5.96 -18.79
C GLN A 237 -27.43 4.69 -18.00
N VAL A 238 -26.47 3.90 -18.49
CA VAL A 238 -25.98 2.72 -17.76
C VAL A 238 -25.21 3.24 -16.55
N VAL A 239 -25.83 3.19 -15.36
CA VAL A 239 -25.14 3.47 -14.10
C VAL A 239 -24.90 2.11 -13.45
N THR A 240 -23.73 1.53 -13.68
CA THR A 240 -23.24 0.48 -12.80
C THR A 240 -22.95 1.08 -11.43
N ASN A 241 -23.21 0.31 -10.37
CA ASN A 241 -22.70 0.62 -9.05
C ASN A 241 -21.83 -0.55 -8.58
N CYS A 242 -20.53 -0.42 -8.78
CA CYS A 242 -19.56 -1.42 -8.32
C CYS A 242 -19.33 -1.40 -6.80
N TRP A 243 -19.92 -0.45 -6.07
CA TRP A 243 -19.81 -0.33 -4.63
C TRP A 243 -21.01 -0.92 -3.88
N GLU A 244 -20.72 -1.75 -2.89
CA GLU A 244 -21.72 -2.37 -2.03
C GLU A 244 -21.38 -2.11 -0.54
N ASN A 245 -22.39 -1.84 0.27
CA ASN A 245 -22.20 -1.74 1.72
C ASN A 245 -22.15 -3.13 2.35
N LYS A 246 -21.24 -3.32 3.32
CA LYS A 246 -21.15 -4.51 4.15
C LYS A 246 -21.49 -4.20 5.61
N SER A 247 -21.55 -5.24 6.44
CA SER A 247 -21.74 -5.08 7.87
C SER A 247 -20.69 -4.15 8.46
N LYS A 248 -21.17 -3.22 9.30
CA LYS A 248 -20.34 -2.17 9.91
C LYS A 248 -19.39 -2.77 10.94
N MET A 249 -18.22 -2.17 11.08
CA MET A 249 -17.28 -2.45 12.18
C MET A 249 -17.95 -2.20 13.55
N ASN A 250 -17.42 -2.78 14.63
CA ASN A 250 -17.95 -2.52 15.98
C ASN A 250 -17.54 -1.12 16.46
N TYR A 251 -16.34 -0.66 16.06
CA TYR A 251 -15.79 0.62 16.48
C TYR A 251 -15.58 1.56 15.28
N ALA A 252 -15.80 2.85 15.52
CA ALA A 252 -15.51 3.88 14.53
C ALA A 252 -14.02 4.24 14.62
N ARG A 253 -13.35 4.36 13.48
CA ARG A 253 -11.90 4.62 13.45
C ARG A 253 -11.45 5.28 12.14
N CYS A 254 -10.39 6.05 12.21
CA CYS A 254 -9.57 6.52 11.09
C CYS A 254 -8.09 6.31 11.40
N PHE A 255 -7.21 6.38 10.39
CA PHE A 255 -5.76 6.16 10.52
C PHE A 255 -5.41 4.83 11.21
N HIS A 256 -6.32 3.87 11.16
CA HIS A 256 -6.12 2.47 11.54
C HIS A 256 -5.29 1.77 10.47
N LYS A 257 -5.04 0.48 10.63
CA LYS A 257 -4.56 -0.36 9.53
C LYS A 257 -5.45 -1.55 9.34
N MET A 258 -5.50 -2.03 8.09
CA MET A 258 -6.23 -3.21 7.69
C MET A 258 -5.34 -4.12 6.85
N ILE A 259 -5.42 -5.43 7.06
CA ILE A 259 -4.71 -6.43 6.27
C ILE A 259 -5.60 -7.64 5.99
N SER A 260 -5.49 -8.19 4.78
CA SER A 260 -6.09 -9.48 4.45
C SER A 260 -5.17 -10.63 4.86
N TYR A 261 -5.69 -11.59 5.62
CA TYR A 261 -4.94 -12.76 6.05
C TYR A 261 -5.89 -13.94 6.26
N ASN A 262 -5.53 -15.12 5.77
CA ASN A 262 -6.33 -16.35 5.86
C ASN A 262 -7.82 -16.16 5.48
N GLY A 263 -8.08 -15.47 4.37
CA GLY A 263 -9.45 -15.27 3.85
C GLY A 263 -10.30 -14.25 4.62
N LYS A 264 -9.74 -13.56 5.62
CA LYS A 264 -10.43 -12.57 6.46
C LYS A 264 -9.74 -11.22 6.40
N LEU A 265 -10.44 -10.17 6.86
CA LEU A 265 -9.88 -8.84 7.04
C LEU A 265 -9.66 -8.58 8.52
N TYR A 266 -8.43 -8.25 8.90
CA TYR A 266 -8.13 -7.82 10.26
C TYR A 266 -7.91 -6.31 10.30
N VAL A 267 -8.50 -5.66 11.29
CA VAL A 267 -8.45 -4.21 11.49
C VAL A 267 -7.96 -3.90 12.89
N PHE A 268 -7.03 -2.95 13.00
CA PHE A 268 -6.35 -2.62 14.25
C PHE A 268 -6.11 -1.13 14.40
N GLY A 269 -6.23 -0.62 15.63
CA GLY A 269 -5.75 0.72 15.97
C GLY A 269 -6.58 1.85 15.39
N GLY A 270 -5.93 3.00 15.20
CA GLY A 270 -6.56 4.21 14.67
C GLY A 270 -7.23 5.06 15.74
N VAL A 271 -7.86 6.15 15.34
CA VAL A 271 -8.44 7.13 16.26
C VAL A 271 -9.95 7.20 16.04
N CYS A 272 -10.71 7.28 17.12
CA CYS A 272 -12.11 7.67 17.10
C CYS A 272 -12.19 9.19 17.37
N VAL A 273 -12.82 9.94 16.46
CA VAL A 273 -12.94 11.41 16.56
C VAL A 273 -14.39 11.81 16.33
N ILE A 274 -14.93 12.65 17.21
CA ILE A 274 -16.28 13.21 17.09
C ILE A 274 -16.18 14.73 16.85
N LEU A 275 -16.02 15.14 15.58
CA LEU A 275 -15.74 16.53 15.19
C LEU A 275 -16.80 17.55 15.63
N ARG A 276 -18.02 17.13 15.97
CA ARG A 276 -19.15 18.01 16.30
C ARG A 276 -19.48 18.16 17.79
N ALA A 277 -18.91 17.33 18.67
CA ALA A 277 -19.30 17.29 20.08
C ALA A 277 -18.16 17.72 21.02
N SER A 278 -16.94 17.32 20.70
CA SER A 278 -15.72 17.68 21.41
C SER A 278 -14.54 17.42 20.46
N PHE A 279 -13.50 18.25 20.47
CA PHE A 279 -12.24 17.92 19.78
C PHE A 279 -11.49 16.77 20.52
N GLU A 280 -12.22 15.90 21.21
CA GLU A 280 -11.67 14.75 21.90
C GLU A 280 -11.45 13.65 20.87
N SER A 281 -10.17 13.29 20.74
CA SER A 281 -9.75 12.10 20.04
C SER A 281 -9.57 11.00 21.07
N GLN A 282 -10.24 9.86 20.87
CA GLN A 282 -10.03 8.68 21.68
C GLN A 282 -9.33 7.62 20.85
N GLY A 283 -8.24 7.11 21.39
CA GLY A 283 -7.55 6.00 20.78
C GLY A 283 -8.38 4.73 20.72
N CYS A 284 -8.32 4.00 19.60
CA CYS A 284 -9.02 2.74 19.39
C CYS A 284 -8.04 1.54 19.39
N PRO A 285 -7.63 0.99 20.56
CA PRO A 285 -6.69 -0.13 20.62
C PRO A 285 -7.29 -1.46 20.15
N SER A 286 -8.59 -1.49 19.85
CA SER A 286 -9.31 -2.72 19.56
C SER A 286 -8.86 -3.35 18.25
N THR A 287 -8.90 -4.68 18.27
CA THR A 287 -8.71 -5.55 17.12
C THR A 287 -10.04 -6.16 16.75
N GLU A 288 -10.37 -6.15 15.47
CA GLU A 288 -11.57 -6.82 14.98
C GLU A 288 -11.30 -7.49 13.63
N VAL A 289 -11.93 -8.65 13.44
CA VAL A 289 -11.79 -9.45 12.23
C VAL A 289 -13.15 -9.57 11.54
N TYR A 290 -13.15 -9.39 10.23
CA TYR A 290 -14.32 -9.56 9.38
C TYR A 290 -14.24 -10.85 8.58
N ASN A 291 -15.29 -11.64 8.67
CA ASN A 291 -15.48 -12.80 7.80
C ASN A 291 -16.37 -12.43 6.61
N PRO A 292 -15.84 -12.42 5.37
CA PRO A 292 -16.63 -12.07 4.19
C PRO A 292 -17.71 -13.10 3.84
N GLU A 293 -17.60 -14.34 4.30
CA GLU A 293 -18.57 -15.41 4.00
C GLU A 293 -19.85 -15.23 4.82
N THR A 294 -19.73 -14.75 6.05
CA THR A 294 -20.85 -14.55 6.97
C THR A 294 -21.28 -13.09 7.09
N ASP A 295 -20.54 -12.16 6.48
CA ASP A 295 -20.70 -10.70 6.63
C ASP A 295 -20.77 -10.28 8.11
N GLN A 296 -19.83 -10.79 8.93
CA GLN A 296 -19.83 -10.54 10.37
C GLN A 296 -18.45 -10.12 10.89
N TRP A 297 -18.48 -9.22 11.87
CA TRP A 297 -17.31 -8.78 12.62
C TRP A 297 -17.22 -9.51 13.96
N THR A 298 -16.02 -9.93 14.34
CA THR A 298 -15.71 -10.49 15.66
C THR A 298 -14.66 -9.63 16.33
N ILE A 299 -14.92 -9.26 17.59
CA ILE A 299 -13.95 -8.53 18.43
C ILE A 299 -12.91 -9.53 18.95
N LEU A 300 -11.64 -9.17 18.81
CA LEU A 300 -10.49 -9.97 19.21
C LEU A 300 -9.73 -9.26 20.35
N ALA A 301 -8.62 -9.85 20.82
CA ALA A 301 -7.78 -9.22 21.83
C ALA A 301 -7.26 -7.86 21.34
N SER A 302 -7.41 -6.83 22.17
CA SER A 302 -6.93 -5.48 21.89
C SER A 302 -5.41 -5.40 22.00
N MET A 303 -4.82 -4.46 21.25
CA MET A 303 -3.40 -4.13 21.42
C MET A 303 -3.14 -3.62 22.85
N PRO A 304 -1.98 -3.94 23.45
CA PRO A 304 -1.59 -3.43 24.77
C PRO A 304 -1.55 -1.91 24.84
N ILE A 305 -0.97 -1.28 23.81
CA ILE A 305 -0.96 0.18 23.61
C ILE A 305 -1.47 0.44 22.21
N GLY A 306 -2.65 1.06 22.12
CA GLY A 306 -3.20 1.44 20.85
C GLY A 306 -2.47 2.63 20.21
N ARG A 307 -2.57 2.66 18.88
CA ARG A 307 -1.75 3.53 18.03
C ARG A 307 -2.41 3.77 16.67
N SER A 308 -2.02 4.85 16.01
CA SER A 308 -2.44 5.22 14.65
C SER A 308 -1.24 5.46 13.74
N GLY A 309 -1.45 5.41 12.41
CA GLY A 309 -0.37 5.64 11.43
C GLY A 309 0.79 4.63 11.53
N HIS A 310 0.55 3.47 12.14
CA HIS A 310 1.49 2.36 12.23
C HIS A 310 1.56 1.61 10.90
N GLY A 311 2.60 0.83 10.69
CA GLY A 311 2.70 -0.11 9.58
C GLY A 311 2.14 -1.48 9.96
N VAL A 312 1.60 -2.23 8.99
CA VAL A 312 1.14 -3.60 9.19
C VAL A 312 1.73 -4.54 8.13
N THR A 313 2.13 -5.74 8.52
CA THR A 313 2.53 -6.80 7.57
C THR A 313 2.32 -8.18 8.18
N VAL A 314 2.46 -9.23 7.38
CA VAL A 314 2.43 -10.62 7.86
C VAL A 314 3.83 -11.21 7.75
N LEU A 315 4.34 -11.81 8.83
CA LEU A 315 5.61 -12.52 8.83
C LEU A 315 5.49 -13.78 9.69
N ASP A 316 6.01 -14.91 9.18
CA ASP A 316 6.04 -16.19 9.90
C ASP A 316 4.66 -16.56 10.54
N LYS A 317 3.57 -16.35 9.79
CA LYS A 317 2.14 -16.56 10.16
C LYS A 317 1.56 -15.62 11.23
N GLN A 318 2.32 -14.63 11.67
CA GLN A 318 1.86 -13.60 12.61
C GLN A 318 1.61 -12.28 11.88
N ILE A 319 0.68 -11.49 12.40
CA ILE A 319 0.45 -10.12 11.93
C ILE A 319 1.32 -9.19 12.76
N MET A 320 2.24 -8.47 12.12
CA MET A 320 3.12 -7.50 12.77
C MET A 320 2.56 -6.09 12.63
N VAL A 321 2.62 -5.33 13.72
CA VAL A 321 2.32 -3.90 13.77
C VAL A 321 3.59 -3.15 14.18
N LEU A 322 4.05 -2.22 13.34
CA LEU A 322 5.31 -1.52 13.50
C LEU A 322 5.08 -0.02 13.71
N GLY A 323 5.74 0.55 14.72
CA GLY A 323 5.78 2.00 14.96
C GLY A 323 4.41 2.63 15.18
N GLY A 324 4.22 3.84 14.65
CA GLY A 324 3.01 4.66 14.77
C GLY A 324 3.02 5.61 15.97
N LEU A 325 2.00 6.45 16.04
CA LEU A 325 1.76 7.35 17.16
C LEU A 325 0.91 6.63 18.22
N CYS A 326 1.47 6.37 19.39
CA CYS A 326 0.74 5.80 20.52
C CYS A 326 -0.13 6.85 21.21
N TYR A 327 -1.23 6.43 21.83
CA TYR A 327 -2.17 7.36 22.49
C TYR A 327 -1.64 8.01 23.76
N ASN A 328 -0.50 7.55 24.27
CA ASN A 328 0.24 8.25 25.32
C ASN A 328 1.02 9.48 24.79
N GLY A 329 0.85 9.83 23.51
CA GLY A 329 1.47 10.99 22.86
C GLY A 329 2.88 10.72 22.32
N HIS A 330 3.37 9.47 22.39
CA HIS A 330 4.71 9.13 21.94
C HIS A 330 4.70 8.35 20.63
N TYR A 331 5.58 8.76 19.70
CA TYR A 331 5.95 7.93 18.57
C TYR A 331 6.64 6.66 19.04
N SER A 332 6.26 5.54 18.44
CA SER A 332 6.78 4.22 18.79
C SER A 332 7.83 3.75 17.79
N ASP A 333 8.83 3.05 18.31
CA ASP A 333 9.74 2.18 17.58
C ASP A 333 9.44 0.69 17.84
N SER A 334 8.41 0.41 18.65
CA SER A 334 8.06 -0.97 19.04
C SER A 334 7.41 -1.74 17.89
N ILE A 335 7.56 -3.06 17.96
CA ILE A 335 6.89 -4.01 17.10
C ILE A 335 5.98 -4.87 17.97
N LEU A 336 4.69 -4.89 17.66
CA LEU A 336 3.72 -5.81 18.25
C LEU A 336 3.45 -6.94 17.26
N THR A 337 3.28 -8.15 17.76
CA THR A 337 2.84 -9.30 16.95
C THR A 337 1.52 -9.83 17.45
N PHE A 338 0.60 -10.09 16.53
CA PHE A 338 -0.68 -10.72 16.80
C PHE A 338 -0.68 -12.12 16.22
N ASP A 339 -1.04 -13.08 17.07
CA ASP A 339 -1.26 -14.47 16.70
C ASP A 339 -2.78 -14.70 16.54
N PRO A 340 -3.28 -14.87 15.30
CA PRO A 340 -4.70 -15.05 15.06
C PRO A 340 -5.26 -16.38 15.57
N ASP A 341 -4.42 -17.41 15.71
CA ASP A 341 -4.85 -18.73 16.18
C ASP A 341 -4.99 -18.73 17.72
N GLU A 342 -4.09 -18.04 18.42
CA GLU A 342 -4.15 -17.88 19.88
C GLU A 342 -5.03 -16.71 20.33
N ASN A 343 -5.40 -15.80 19.43
CA ASN A 343 -6.05 -14.52 19.72
C ASN A 343 -5.30 -13.72 20.79
N LYS A 344 -3.98 -13.54 20.60
CA LYS A 344 -3.11 -12.88 21.58
C LYS A 344 -2.10 -11.96 20.91
N TRP A 345 -1.83 -10.84 21.59
CA TRP A 345 -0.71 -9.96 21.29
C TRP A 345 0.53 -10.40 22.05
N LYS A 346 1.68 -10.30 21.41
CA LYS A 346 3.01 -10.52 21.99
C LYS A 346 3.83 -9.25 21.77
N GLU A 347 4.63 -8.91 22.77
CA GLU A 347 5.55 -7.77 22.80
C GLU A 347 6.98 -8.31 22.85
N ASP A 348 7.95 -7.49 22.42
CA ASP A 348 9.39 -7.76 22.55
C ASP A 348 9.90 -9.04 21.85
N GLU A 349 9.11 -9.66 20.95
CA GLU A 349 9.59 -10.76 20.11
C GLU A 349 10.62 -10.31 19.07
N TYR A 350 10.59 -9.03 18.69
CA TYR A 350 11.46 -8.44 17.67
C TYR A 350 12.19 -7.22 18.21
N PRO A 351 13.41 -6.92 17.70
CA PRO A 351 14.10 -5.70 18.08
C PRO A 351 13.28 -4.47 17.67
N ARG A 352 13.36 -3.42 18.50
CA ARG A 352 12.79 -2.11 18.18
C ARG A 352 13.37 -1.57 16.88
N MET A 353 12.57 -0.80 16.17
CA MET A 353 13.01 -0.08 14.98
C MET A 353 14.15 0.89 15.34
N PRO A 354 15.08 1.16 14.41
CA PRO A 354 16.19 2.10 14.62
C PRO A 354 15.75 3.54 14.90
N CYS A 355 14.53 3.90 14.49
CA CYS A 355 13.93 5.19 14.74
C CYS A 355 12.42 5.08 14.96
N LYS A 356 11.88 6.08 15.65
CA LYS A 356 10.45 6.23 15.88
C LYS A 356 9.81 6.87 14.66
N LEU A 357 8.80 6.22 14.12
CA LEU A 357 8.18 6.61 12.85
C LEU A 357 6.65 6.53 12.96
N ASP A 358 5.95 7.41 12.25
CA ASP A 358 4.52 7.30 11.93
C ASP A 358 4.28 7.48 10.42
N GLY A 359 3.04 7.29 9.96
CA GLY A 359 2.72 7.27 8.53
C GLY A 359 3.46 6.15 7.77
N LEU A 360 3.78 5.06 8.48
CA LEU A 360 4.64 3.99 7.98
C LEU A 360 3.96 3.16 6.90
N GLN A 361 4.72 2.84 5.86
CA GLN A 361 4.33 1.86 4.87
C GLN A 361 5.27 0.66 4.99
N VAL A 362 4.71 -0.52 5.26
CA VAL A 362 5.48 -1.73 5.52
C VAL A 362 5.04 -2.84 4.58
N CYS A 363 6.01 -3.55 4.02
CA CYS A 363 5.77 -4.64 3.11
C CYS A 363 6.85 -5.71 3.20
N ASN A 364 6.66 -6.84 2.53
CA ASN A 364 7.68 -7.86 2.40
C ASN A 364 8.20 -7.89 0.96
N LEU A 365 9.50 -7.67 0.78
CA LEU A 365 10.14 -7.64 -0.54
C LEU A 365 11.31 -8.60 -0.63
N HIS A 366 11.48 -9.18 -1.80
CA HIS A 366 12.71 -9.84 -2.20
C HIS A 366 13.70 -8.80 -2.71
N PHE A 367 14.95 -8.94 -2.27
CA PHE A 367 16.09 -8.18 -2.76
C PHE A 367 17.14 -9.16 -3.32
N PRO A 368 17.85 -8.80 -4.41
CA PRO A 368 19.01 -9.56 -4.85
C PRO A 368 20.13 -9.50 -3.80
N ASP A 369 20.95 -10.54 -3.74
CA ASP A 369 22.05 -10.62 -2.78
C ASP A 369 23.02 -9.43 -2.89
N TYR A 370 23.34 -8.99 -4.12
CA TYR A 370 24.22 -7.83 -4.32
C TYR A 370 23.66 -6.52 -3.76
N VAL A 371 22.33 -6.35 -3.70
CA VAL A 371 21.72 -5.17 -3.03
C VAL A 371 21.80 -5.34 -1.52
N LEU A 372 21.62 -6.57 -1.03
CA LEU A 372 21.74 -6.89 0.40
C LEU A 372 23.18 -6.80 0.92
N ASP A 373 24.19 -6.82 0.05
CA ASP A 373 25.59 -6.60 0.40
C ASP A 373 25.91 -5.09 0.60
N GLU A 374 25.12 -4.20 0.01
CA GLU A 374 25.26 -2.74 0.15
C GLU A 374 24.59 -2.19 1.43
N VAL A 375 23.75 -2.99 2.09
CA VAL A 375 23.02 -2.56 3.27
C VAL A 375 23.95 -2.44 4.48
N ARG A 376 23.69 -1.44 5.32
CA ARG A 376 24.44 -1.23 6.57
C ARG A 376 23.61 -1.69 7.73
N ARG A 377 24.25 -2.32 8.71
CA ARG A 377 23.57 -2.67 9.95
C ARG A 377 23.21 -1.38 10.69
N CYS A 378 21.98 -1.27 11.17
CA CYS A 378 21.58 -0.14 12.02
C CYS A 378 22.27 -0.28 13.38
N ASN A 379 22.72 0.86 13.92
CA ASN A 379 23.36 0.93 15.24
C ASN A 379 22.36 0.75 16.38
#